data_AF-A0A9D5NAT7-F1
#
_entry.id   AF-A0A9D5NAT7-F1
#
_cell.length_a   1.000
_cell.length_b   1.000
_cell.length_c   1.000
_cell.angle_alpha   90.00
_cell.angle_beta   90.00
_cell.angle_gamma   90.00
#
_symmetry.space_group_name_H-M   'P 1'
#
loop_
_entity.id
_entity.type
_entity.pdbx_description
1 polymer ?
#
loop_
_entity_poly.entity_id
_entity_poly.type
_entity_poly.pdbx_seq_one_letter_code
_entity_poly.pdbx_strand_id
1 'polypeptide(L)'
;MDNGNMNWRQCCRPGTRRLVQLYSALLYNAHLRGFIDGEIYVGRAKTVCVPGFNCYSCPGAIGACPLGSIQNALAAAGHQAGWYVLGIILLYGVILGRTICGWLCPLGLIQELLHKIPTPKIRKSRITRVLSWLKYILLAVFAAAIPLWYGLRHNMPLPGFCKYICPAGTFEGAIGLLANPVNSEKFSMLGILFTRKFIIMLLIGLLCVFCYRTFCRF
;
A
#
# COMPACT_ATOMS: atom_id res chain seq x y z
N MET A 1 30.76 -14.38 -0.53
CA MET A 1 31.84 -14.68 -1.49
C MET A 1 31.14 -15.62 -2.47
N ASP A 2 30.53 -15.16 -3.55
CA ASP A 2 31.13 -14.43 -4.67
C ASP A 2 30.50 -13.07 -4.99
N ASN A 3 31.35 -12.03 -5.00
CA ASN A 3 31.06 -10.69 -5.50
C ASN A 3 31.76 -10.53 -6.87
N GLY A 4 31.40 -11.35 -7.85
CA GLY A 4 31.91 -11.24 -9.22
C GLY A 4 30.80 -10.77 -10.16
N ASN A 5 30.79 -9.48 -10.51
CA ASN A 5 30.11 -8.88 -11.67
C ASN A 5 28.74 -9.45 -12.09
N MET A 6 27.80 -9.60 -11.17
CA MET A 6 26.40 -9.73 -11.58
C MET A 6 25.88 -8.37 -12.05
N ASN A 7 25.69 -8.22 -13.36
CA ASN A 7 25.03 -7.06 -13.94
C ASN A 7 23.68 -6.85 -13.24
N TRP A 8 23.36 -5.61 -12.85
CA TRP A 8 22.09 -5.27 -12.18
C TRP A 8 20.85 -5.83 -12.91
N ARG A 9 20.92 -5.89 -14.25
CA ARG A 9 19.91 -6.52 -15.12
C ARG A 9 19.71 -8.02 -14.88
N GLN A 10 20.76 -8.78 -14.57
CA GLN A 10 20.68 -10.22 -14.26
C GLN A 10 20.06 -10.47 -12.88
N CYS A 11 20.42 -9.66 -11.87
CA CYS A 11 19.75 -9.65 -10.57
C CYS A 11 18.26 -9.28 -10.70
N CYS A 12 17.91 -8.46 -11.70
CA CYS A 12 16.56 -8.02 -12.01
C CYS A 12 15.65 -9.08 -12.65
N ARG A 13 16.17 -10.23 -13.12
CA ARG A 13 15.36 -11.28 -13.78
C ARG A 13 14.16 -11.71 -12.92
N PRO A 14 12.95 -11.83 -13.52
CA PRO A 14 11.76 -12.20 -12.76
C PRO A 14 11.82 -13.68 -12.40
N GLY A 15 12.01 -13.99 -11.11
CA GLY A 15 11.77 -15.34 -10.59
C GLY A 15 10.27 -15.59 -10.45
N THR A 16 9.87 -16.84 -10.21
CA THR A 16 8.47 -17.27 -10.09
C THR A 16 7.64 -16.37 -9.16
N ARG A 17 8.19 -16.00 -7.99
CA ARG A 17 7.52 -15.09 -7.04
C ARG A 17 7.22 -13.70 -7.63
N ARG A 18 8.15 -13.13 -8.40
CA ARG A 18 7.99 -11.79 -8.98
C ARG A 18 7.00 -11.78 -10.12
N LEU A 19 6.93 -12.88 -10.89
CA LEU A 19 5.89 -13.05 -11.90
C LEU A 19 4.52 -13.06 -11.24
N VAL A 20 4.32 -13.84 -10.17
CA VAL A 20 3.06 -13.86 -9.42
C VAL A 20 2.71 -12.46 -8.89
N GLN A 21 3.67 -11.75 -8.30
CA GLN A 21 3.47 -10.38 -7.82
C GLN A 21 3.09 -9.41 -8.96
N LEU A 22 3.75 -9.52 -10.11
CA LEU A 22 3.47 -8.69 -11.29
C LEU A 22 2.06 -8.96 -11.83
N TYR A 23 1.70 -10.24 -12.02
CA TYR A 23 0.37 -10.63 -12.46
C TYR A 23 -0.71 -10.18 -11.47
N SER A 24 -0.45 -10.30 -10.17
CA SER A 24 -1.37 -9.81 -9.13
C SER A 24 -1.53 -8.29 -9.20
N ALA A 25 -0.43 -7.54 -9.37
CA ALA A 25 -0.47 -6.09 -9.51
C ALA A 25 -1.24 -5.63 -10.76
N LEU A 26 -1.05 -6.32 -11.89
CA LEU A 26 -1.80 -6.07 -13.13
C LEU A 26 -3.28 -6.41 -12.97
N LEU A 27 -3.60 -7.55 -12.35
CA LEU A 27 -4.97 -7.98 -12.11
C LEU A 27 -5.71 -6.98 -11.19
N TYR A 28 -5.08 -6.55 -10.11
CA TYR A 28 -5.68 -5.58 -9.19
C TYR A 28 -5.86 -4.20 -9.84
N ASN A 29 -5.05 -3.89 -10.85
CA ASN A 29 -5.06 -2.62 -11.57
C ASN A 29 -5.47 -2.76 -13.05
N ALA A 30 -6.39 -3.69 -13.35
CA ALA A 30 -6.76 -4.01 -14.73
C ALA A 30 -7.54 -2.90 -15.45
N HIS A 31 -7.99 -1.85 -14.75
CA HIS A 31 -8.73 -0.74 -15.36
C HIS A 31 -7.81 0.31 -15.98
N LEU A 32 -7.10 -0.06 -17.06
CA LEU A 32 -6.15 0.84 -17.72
C LEU A 32 -6.80 2.12 -18.25
N ARG A 33 -8.09 2.05 -18.61
CA ARG A 33 -8.88 3.20 -19.07
C ARG A 33 -8.93 4.33 -18.02
N GLY A 34 -8.90 4.02 -16.73
CA GLY A 34 -8.86 5.03 -15.68
C GLY A 34 -7.62 5.92 -15.73
N PHE A 35 -6.47 5.43 -16.21
CA PHE A 35 -5.27 6.26 -16.38
C PHE A 35 -5.41 7.24 -17.56
N ILE A 36 -6.19 6.87 -18.58
CA ILE A 36 -6.44 7.69 -19.78
C ILE A 36 -7.52 8.74 -19.50
N ASP A 37 -8.59 8.33 -18.82
CA ASP A 37 -9.72 9.21 -18.51
C ASP A 37 -9.43 10.07 -17.26
N GLY A 38 -8.45 9.68 -16.44
CA GLY A 38 -8.08 10.40 -15.22
C GLY A 38 -9.11 10.23 -14.09
N GLU A 39 -9.93 9.19 -14.17
CA GLU A 39 -11.01 8.91 -13.23
C GLU A 39 -10.73 7.66 -12.38
N ILE A 40 -11.31 7.64 -11.19
CA ILE A 40 -11.23 6.50 -10.29
C ILE A 40 -12.36 5.54 -10.68
N TYR A 41 -12.02 4.27 -10.96
CA TYR A 41 -13.02 3.24 -11.17
C TYR A 41 -14.00 3.16 -9.98
N VAL A 42 -15.31 3.19 -10.23
CA VAL A 42 -16.39 3.12 -9.22
C VAL A 42 -17.33 1.92 -9.41
N GLY A 43 -16.97 0.97 -10.28
CA GLY A 43 -17.82 -0.19 -10.56
C GLY A 43 -17.86 -1.23 -9.42
N ARG A 44 -18.76 -2.22 -9.57
CA ARG A 44 -19.06 -3.23 -8.54
C ARG A 44 -17.85 -4.04 -8.07
N ALA A 45 -16.85 -4.27 -8.92
CA ALA A 45 -15.65 -5.01 -8.52
C ALA A 45 -14.91 -4.35 -7.34
N LYS A 46 -15.07 -3.03 -7.17
CA LYS A 46 -14.39 -2.26 -6.12
C LYS A 46 -14.95 -2.50 -4.73
N THR A 47 -16.07 -3.20 -4.59
CA THR A 47 -16.58 -3.62 -3.28
C THR A 47 -15.80 -4.80 -2.70
N VAL A 48 -15.00 -5.50 -3.51
CA VAL A 48 -14.18 -6.63 -3.09
C VAL A 48 -12.78 -6.14 -2.73
N CYS A 49 -12.31 -6.49 -1.53
CA CYS A 49 -10.94 -6.21 -1.12
C CYS A 49 -9.98 -7.18 -1.83
N VAL A 50 -8.86 -6.69 -2.35
CA VAL A 50 -7.84 -7.56 -2.95
C VAL A 50 -6.88 -8.11 -1.88
N PRO A 51 -6.36 -9.34 -2.04
CA PRO A 51 -5.35 -9.86 -1.14
C PRO A 51 -4.01 -9.18 -1.43
N GLY A 52 -3.74 -8.08 -0.72
CA GLY A 52 -2.52 -7.32 -0.85
C GLY A 52 -2.70 -5.85 -0.47
N PHE A 53 -1.58 -5.14 -0.35
CA PHE A 53 -1.60 -3.70 -0.14
C PHE A 53 -1.76 -3.01 -1.50
N ASN A 54 -2.97 -2.55 -1.79
CA ASN A 54 -3.33 -1.81 -3.00
C ASN A 54 -3.97 -0.46 -2.62
N CYS A 55 -4.01 0.51 -3.52
CA CYS A 55 -4.66 1.80 -3.28
C CYS A 55 -6.08 1.87 -3.86
N TYR A 56 -7.05 2.26 -3.04
CA TYR A 56 -8.44 2.51 -3.50
C TYR A 56 -8.52 3.67 -4.50
N SER A 57 -7.68 4.70 -4.31
CA SER A 57 -7.66 5.90 -5.15
C SER A 57 -6.82 5.77 -6.42
N CYS A 58 -6.23 4.60 -6.67
CA CYS A 58 -5.55 4.34 -7.94
C CYS A 58 -6.60 4.32 -9.07
N PRO A 59 -6.40 5.07 -10.17
CA PRO A 59 -7.34 5.07 -11.29
C PRO A 59 -7.46 3.68 -11.93
N GLY A 60 -6.37 2.89 -11.93
CA GLY A 60 -6.36 1.52 -12.42
C GLY A 60 -7.05 0.49 -11.52
N ALA A 61 -7.26 0.79 -10.23
CA ALA A 61 -7.66 -0.20 -9.25
C ALA A 61 -9.13 -0.62 -9.42
N ILE A 62 -9.31 -1.88 -9.81
CA ILE A 62 -10.63 -2.53 -9.90
C ILE A 62 -11.13 -3.05 -8.55
N GLY A 63 -10.22 -3.29 -7.59
CA GLY A 63 -10.54 -3.81 -6.26
C GLY A 63 -10.12 -2.85 -5.14
N ALA A 64 -10.72 -3.01 -3.97
CA ALA A 64 -10.48 -2.14 -2.82
C ALA A 64 -9.22 -2.49 -2.01
N CYS A 65 -8.67 -1.46 -1.35
CA CYS A 65 -7.63 -1.61 -0.35
C CYS A 65 -8.20 -2.29 0.91
N PRO A 66 -7.71 -3.46 1.35
CA PRO A 66 -8.22 -4.10 2.57
C PRO A 66 -8.03 -3.21 3.81
N LEU A 67 -6.92 -2.47 3.90
CA LEU A 67 -6.67 -1.57 5.03
C LEU A 67 -7.59 -0.34 5.02
N GLY A 68 -7.84 0.26 3.86
CA GLY A 68 -8.79 1.37 3.74
C GLY A 68 -10.22 0.92 4.05
N SER A 69 -10.61 -0.24 3.52
CA SER A 69 -11.94 -0.81 3.75
C SER A 69 -12.19 -1.13 5.21
N ILE A 70 -11.23 -1.72 5.93
CA ILE A 70 -11.41 -2.00 7.37
C ILE A 70 -11.48 -0.71 8.17
N GLN A 71 -10.70 0.32 7.83
CA GLN A 71 -10.77 1.61 8.52
C GLN A 71 -12.12 2.30 8.33
N ASN A 72 -12.66 2.26 7.10
CA ASN A 72 -13.99 2.77 6.82
C ASN A 72 -15.08 1.94 7.52
N ALA A 73 -14.94 0.61 7.54
CA ALA A 73 -15.86 -0.29 8.23
C ALA A 73 -15.87 -0.05 9.75
N LEU A 74 -14.70 0.12 10.36
CA LEU A 74 -14.55 0.42 11.78
C LEU A 74 -15.16 1.77 12.15
N ALA A 75 -15.02 2.77 11.28
CA ALA A 75 -15.55 4.10 11.55
C ALA A 75 -17.06 4.23 11.21
N ALA A 76 -17.60 3.34 10.38
CA ALA A 76 -19.03 3.20 10.10
C ALA A 76 -19.73 2.13 10.99
N ALA A 77 -19.21 1.92 12.21
CA ALA A 77 -19.63 0.86 13.13
C ALA A 77 -21.17 0.81 13.25
N GLY A 78 -21.76 -0.29 12.76
CA GLY A 78 -23.22 -0.53 12.78
C GLY A 78 -23.86 -0.82 11.41
N HIS A 79 -23.16 -0.65 10.29
CA HIS A 79 -23.69 -0.96 8.96
C HIS A 79 -23.28 -2.36 8.46
N GLN A 80 -24.21 -3.05 7.78
CA GLN A 80 -24.01 -4.40 7.21
C GLN A 80 -22.76 -4.50 6.30
N ALA A 81 -22.42 -3.40 5.62
CA ALA A 81 -21.23 -3.30 4.77
C ALA A 81 -19.91 -3.53 5.53
N GLY A 82 -19.84 -3.15 6.82
CA GLY A 82 -18.64 -3.35 7.63
C GLY A 82 -18.38 -4.81 7.97
N TRP A 83 -19.44 -5.57 8.30
CA TRP A 83 -19.35 -7.00 8.62
C TRP A 83 -18.90 -7.84 7.43
N TYR A 84 -19.37 -7.50 6.22
CA TYR A 84 -18.93 -8.14 4.99
C TYR A 84 -17.41 -7.94 4.73
N VAL A 85 -16.92 -6.70 4.88
CA VAL A 85 -15.50 -6.37 4.71
C VAL A 85 -14.64 -7.12 5.74
N LEU A 86 -15.09 -7.16 7.01
CA LEU A 86 -14.40 -7.91 8.06
C LEU A 86 -14.34 -9.41 7.74
N GLY A 87 -15.44 -9.99 7.26
CA GLY A 87 -15.49 -11.39 6.85
C GLY A 87 -14.49 -11.75 5.75
N ILE A 88 -14.39 -10.92 4.70
CA ILE A 88 -13.42 -11.13 3.60
C ILE A 88 -11.99 -11.04 4.09
N ILE A 89 -11.66 -10.03 4.90
CA ILE A 89 -10.30 -9.84 5.40
C ILE A 89 -9.90 -10.99 6.34
N LEU A 90 -10.84 -11.45 7.19
CA LEU A 90 -10.61 -12.61 8.06
C LEU A 90 -10.36 -13.87 7.25
N LEU A 91 -11.14 -14.11 6.18
CA LEU A 91 -10.96 -15.24 5.28
C LEU A 91 -9.56 -15.25 4.65
N TYR A 92 -9.11 -14.10 4.12
CA TYR A 92 -7.74 -13.97 3.62
C TYR A 92 -6.68 -14.16 4.71
N GLY A 93 -6.95 -13.69 5.93
CA GLY A 93 -6.08 -13.87 7.08
C GLY A 93 -5.85 -15.33 7.42
N VAL A 94 -6.91 -16.15 7.43
CA VAL A 94 -6.84 -17.58 7.77
C VAL A 94 -6.21 -18.40 6.64
N ILE A 95 -6.57 -18.15 5.38
CA ILE A 95 -6.08 -18.95 4.24
C ILE A 95 -4.65 -18.57 3.86
N LEU A 96 -4.38 -17.27 3.73
CA LEU A 96 -3.15 -16.77 3.10
C LEU A 96 -2.19 -16.13 4.12
N GLY A 97 -2.69 -15.51 5.19
CA GLY A 97 -1.87 -14.94 6.26
C GLY A 97 -0.71 -14.07 5.76
N ARG A 98 0.52 -14.35 6.24
CA ARG A 98 1.72 -13.59 5.85
C ARG A 98 2.18 -13.82 4.40
N THR A 99 1.64 -14.82 3.69
CA THR A 99 2.01 -15.11 2.31
C THR A 99 1.52 -14.03 1.34
N ILE A 100 0.43 -13.32 1.69
CA ILE A 100 -0.14 -12.23 0.89
C ILE A 100 0.90 -11.15 0.59
N CYS A 101 1.53 -10.60 1.65
CA CYS A 101 2.59 -9.60 1.52
C CYS A 101 3.84 -10.16 0.82
N GLY A 102 4.00 -11.49 0.80
CA GLY A 102 5.08 -12.22 0.16
C GLY A 102 4.94 -12.33 -1.35
N TRP A 103 3.75 -12.65 -1.84
CA TRP A 103 3.53 -13.16 -3.20
C TRP A 103 2.52 -12.36 -4.02
N LEU A 104 1.57 -11.67 -3.37
CA LEU A 104 0.44 -11.04 -4.07
C LEU A 104 0.47 -9.50 -3.98
N CYS A 105 1.22 -8.94 -3.03
CA CYS A 105 1.22 -7.51 -2.74
C CYS A 105 2.02 -6.68 -3.78
N PRO A 106 1.38 -5.71 -4.48
CA PRO A 106 2.05 -4.80 -5.42
C PRO A 106 3.15 -3.95 -4.76
N LEU A 107 2.88 -3.41 -3.57
CA LEU A 107 3.88 -2.64 -2.82
C LEU A 107 5.10 -3.50 -2.43
N GLY A 108 4.90 -4.80 -2.20
CA GLY A 108 5.97 -5.75 -1.93
C GLY A 108 6.92 -5.91 -3.11
N LEU A 109 6.38 -5.92 -4.34
CA LEU A 109 7.15 -5.96 -5.58
C LEU A 109 8.07 -4.74 -5.72
N ILE A 110 7.53 -3.53 -5.47
CA ILE A 110 8.30 -2.28 -5.55
C ILE A 110 9.45 -2.28 -4.52
N GLN A 111 9.16 -2.67 -3.28
CA GLN A 111 10.18 -2.74 -2.22
C GLN A 111 11.29 -3.75 -2.53
N GLU A 112 10.95 -4.90 -3.13
CA GLU A 112 11.93 -5.89 -3.56
C GLU A 112 12.79 -5.40 -4.71
N LEU A 113 12.22 -4.63 -5.64
CA LEU A 113 12.94 -4.06 -6.75
C LEU A 113 13.95 -3.00 -6.28
N LEU A 114 13.54 -2.12 -5.36
CA LEU A 114 14.41 -1.12 -4.74
C LEU A 114 15.59 -1.75 -3.97
N HIS A 115 15.39 -2.87 -3.29
CA HIS A 115 16.45 -3.56 -2.54
C HIS A 115 17.54 -4.23 -3.41
N LYS A 116 17.36 -4.28 -4.74
CA LYS A 116 18.39 -4.79 -5.66
C LYS A 116 19.43 -3.76 -6.05
N ILE A 117 19.21 -2.49 -5.77
CA ILE A 117 20.20 -1.45 -6.04
C ILE A 117 21.47 -1.82 -5.23
N PRO A 118 22.66 -1.85 -5.86
CA PRO A 118 23.89 -2.32 -5.24
C PRO A 118 24.41 -1.30 -4.21
N THR A 119 23.88 -1.36 -2.99
CA THR A 119 24.26 -0.51 -1.85
C THR A 119 24.69 -1.34 -0.64
N PRO A 120 25.41 -0.76 0.34
CA PRO A 120 25.71 -1.44 1.59
C PRO A 120 24.42 -1.80 2.34
N LYS A 121 24.17 -3.09 2.55
CA LYS A 121 22.92 -3.60 3.14
C LYS A 121 23.01 -3.69 4.65
N ILE A 122 22.00 -3.18 5.34
CA ILE A 122 21.91 -3.24 6.82
C ILE A 122 21.48 -4.65 7.23
N ARG A 123 22.32 -5.32 8.04
CA ARG A 123 22.04 -6.66 8.57
C ARG A 123 21.06 -6.59 9.75
N LYS A 124 20.45 -7.74 10.07
CA LYS A 124 19.56 -7.87 11.23
C LYS A 124 20.36 -7.61 12.51
N SER A 125 19.99 -6.57 13.26
CA SER A 125 20.55 -6.22 14.57
C SER A 125 19.46 -6.12 15.64
N ARG A 126 19.86 -6.00 16.91
CA ARG A 126 18.93 -5.78 18.05
C ARG A 126 18.07 -4.54 17.84
N ILE A 127 18.66 -3.46 17.29
CA ILE A 127 17.96 -2.21 16.95
C ILE A 127 16.86 -2.48 15.91
N THR A 128 17.15 -3.23 14.84
CA THR A 128 16.14 -3.55 13.82
C THR A 128 15.00 -4.43 14.38
N ARG A 129 15.23 -5.18 15.46
CA ARG A 129 14.17 -5.97 16.11
C ARG A 129 13.25 -5.07 16.94
N VAL A 130 13.79 -4.12 17.69
CA VAL A 130 13.00 -3.13 18.43
C VAL A 130 12.20 -2.26 17.46
N LEU A 131 12.83 -1.77 16.39
CA LEU A 131 12.17 -0.96 15.38
C LEU A 131 11.03 -1.72 14.67
N SER A 132 11.07 -3.07 14.64
CA SER A 132 9.97 -3.88 14.06
C SER A 132 8.66 -3.81 14.84
N TRP A 133 8.68 -3.24 16.06
CA TRP A 133 7.46 -2.96 16.83
C TRP A 133 6.74 -1.70 16.37
N LEU A 134 7.43 -0.79 15.65
CA LEU A 134 6.87 0.48 15.22
C LEU A 134 5.60 0.29 14.38
N LYS A 135 5.54 -0.71 13.50
CA LYS A 135 4.35 -1.01 12.70
C LYS A 135 3.13 -1.35 13.54
N TYR A 136 3.31 -1.99 14.69
CA TYR A 136 2.18 -2.34 15.56
C TYR A 136 1.66 -1.08 16.24
N ILE A 137 2.55 -0.17 16.64
CA ILE A 137 2.18 1.15 17.17
C ILE A 137 1.48 1.95 16.08
N LEU A 138 2.04 2.02 14.87
CA LEU A 138 1.44 2.74 13.75
C LEU A 138 0.08 2.17 13.34
N LEU A 139 -0.06 0.84 13.30
CA LEU A 139 -1.33 0.18 12.99
C LEU A 139 -2.36 0.45 14.09
N ALA A 140 -1.99 0.29 15.36
CA ALA A 140 -2.88 0.54 16.49
C ALA A 140 -3.36 2.00 16.53
N VAL A 141 -2.46 2.96 16.35
CA VAL A 141 -2.79 4.39 16.42
C VAL A 141 -3.53 4.85 15.16
N PHE A 142 -2.94 4.67 13.97
CA PHE A 142 -3.45 5.27 12.74
C PHE A 142 -4.50 4.43 12.02
N ALA A 143 -4.47 3.10 12.17
CA ALA A 143 -5.46 2.22 11.52
C ALA A 143 -6.63 1.83 12.43
N ALA A 144 -6.49 1.88 13.76
CA ALA A 144 -7.59 1.57 14.68
C ALA A 144 -8.04 2.78 15.52
N ALA A 145 -7.17 3.35 16.36
CA ALA A 145 -7.57 4.36 17.34
C ALA A 145 -8.11 5.64 16.69
N ILE A 146 -7.42 6.20 15.69
CA ILE A 146 -7.88 7.42 15.00
C ILE A 146 -9.22 7.22 14.28
N PRO A 147 -9.40 6.19 13.40
CA PRO A 147 -10.69 5.96 12.76
C PRO A 147 -11.83 5.73 13.75
N LEU A 148 -11.60 4.98 14.83
CA LEU A 148 -12.61 4.74 15.86
C LEU A 148 -12.95 6.02 16.63
N TRP A 149 -11.95 6.80 17.05
CA TRP A 149 -12.18 8.03 17.79
C TRP A 149 -12.96 9.06 16.95
N TYR A 150 -12.59 9.25 15.68
CA TYR A 150 -13.33 10.13 14.77
C TYR A 150 -14.72 9.59 14.42
N GLY A 151 -14.85 8.29 14.18
CA GLY A 151 -16.14 7.65 13.92
C GLY A 151 -17.11 7.83 15.09
N LEU A 152 -16.65 7.63 16.32
CA LEU A 152 -17.47 7.75 17.53
C LEU A 152 -17.82 9.20 17.92
N ARG A 153 -16.91 10.16 17.71
CA ARG A 153 -17.10 11.56 18.13
C ARG A 153 -17.74 12.44 17.06
N HIS A 154 -17.44 12.20 15.79
CA HIS A 154 -17.82 13.07 14.68
C HIS A 154 -18.75 12.39 13.66
N ASN A 155 -19.12 11.12 13.87
CA ASN A 155 -19.95 10.33 12.94
C ASN A 155 -19.44 10.34 11.49
N MET A 156 -18.13 10.54 11.29
CA MET A 156 -17.50 10.57 9.97
C MET A 156 -16.33 9.58 9.90
N PRO A 157 -16.27 8.73 8.86
CA PRO A 157 -15.19 7.79 8.70
C PRO A 157 -13.91 8.50 8.25
N LEU A 158 -12.94 8.62 9.16
CA LEU A 158 -11.61 9.14 8.86
C LEU A 158 -10.60 7.99 8.75
N PRO A 159 -10.19 7.56 7.54
CA PRO A 159 -9.19 6.52 7.39
C PRO A 159 -7.80 7.09 7.70
N GLY A 160 -7.44 7.15 8.99
CA GLY A 160 -6.21 7.77 9.51
C GLY A 160 -4.94 7.32 8.78
N PHE A 161 -4.68 6.01 8.71
CA PHE A 161 -3.54 5.47 7.96
C PHE A 161 -3.49 5.92 6.48
N CYS A 162 -4.60 5.77 5.73
CA CYS A 162 -4.68 6.24 4.34
C CYS A 162 -4.52 7.76 4.21
N LYS A 163 -5.00 8.52 5.21
CA LYS A 163 -4.95 9.98 5.23
C LYS A 163 -3.59 10.54 5.65
N TYR A 164 -2.75 9.83 6.39
CA TYR A 164 -1.50 10.40 6.92
C TYR A 164 -0.21 9.67 6.51
N ILE A 165 -0.24 8.35 6.30
CA ILE A 165 1.00 7.54 6.20
C ILE A 165 1.09 6.74 4.90
N CYS A 166 -0.04 6.29 4.34
CA CYS A 166 -0.07 5.28 3.29
C CYS A 166 0.80 5.60 2.05
N PRO A 167 1.90 4.85 1.80
CA PRO A 167 2.76 5.09 0.66
C PRO A 167 2.11 4.69 -0.68
N ALA A 168 1.25 3.67 -0.69
CA ALA A 168 0.49 3.30 -1.90
C ALA A 168 -0.53 4.39 -2.29
N GLY A 169 -1.07 5.11 -1.30
CA GLY A 169 -1.93 6.27 -1.52
C GLY A 169 -1.24 7.35 -2.35
N THR A 170 0.01 7.63 -2.02
CA THR A 170 0.84 8.61 -2.74
C THR A 170 1.29 8.06 -4.10
N PHE A 171 1.79 6.83 -4.13
CA PHE A 171 2.40 6.27 -5.34
C PHE A 171 1.38 5.85 -6.40
N GLU A 172 0.37 5.05 -6.03
CA GLU A 172 -0.62 4.53 -6.98
C GLU A 172 -1.80 5.50 -7.15
N GLY A 173 -2.21 6.16 -6.06
CA GLY A 173 -3.31 7.11 -6.08
C GLY A 173 -2.90 8.47 -6.63
N ALA A 174 -2.12 9.22 -5.86
CA ALA A 174 -1.82 10.61 -6.21
C ALA A 174 -0.99 10.73 -7.48
N ILE A 175 0.15 10.03 -7.59
CA ILE A 175 0.97 10.08 -8.82
C ILE A 175 0.19 9.51 -10.00
N GLY A 176 -0.51 8.38 -9.84
CA GLY A 176 -1.31 7.77 -10.92
C GLY A 176 -2.42 8.68 -11.45
N LEU A 177 -3.12 9.39 -10.57
CA LEU A 177 -4.23 10.28 -10.94
C LEU A 177 -3.73 11.62 -11.50
N LEU A 178 -2.66 12.18 -10.91
CA LEU A 178 -2.09 13.47 -11.29
C LEU A 178 -1.17 13.39 -12.52
N ALA A 179 -0.74 12.20 -12.91
CA ALA A 179 -0.02 12.00 -14.17
C ALA A 179 -0.87 12.35 -15.40
N ASN A 180 -2.20 12.34 -15.25
CA ASN A 180 -3.12 12.73 -16.31
C ASN A 180 -3.35 14.25 -16.31
N PRO A 181 -3.16 14.96 -17.46
CA PRO A 181 -3.32 16.41 -17.55
C PRO A 181 -4.74 16.92 -17.25
N VAL A 182 -5.78 16.07 -17.40
CA VAL A 182 -7.17 16.39 -17.02
C VAL A 182 -7.28 16.76 -15.53
N ASN A 183 -6.36 16.24 -14.71
CA ASN A 183 -6.33 16.50 -13.26
C ASN A 183 -5.32 17.58 -12.86
N SER A 184 -4.84 18.39 -13.81
CA SER A 184 -3.89 19.49 -13.56
C SER A 184 -4.38 20.47 -12.48
N GLU A 185 -5.69 20.71 -12.39
CA GLU A 185 -6.29 21.57 -11.36
C GLU A 185 -6.12 21.01 -9.94
N LYS A 186 -6.10 19.68 -9.78
CA LYS A 186 -5.94 19.03 -8.47
C LYS A 186 -4.56 19.26 -7.86
N PHE A 187 -3.56 19.68 -8.66
CA PHE A 187 -2.26 20.08 -8.13
C PHE A 187 -2.35 21.31 -7.22
N SER A 188 -3.26 22.25 -7.50
CA SER A 188 -3.47 23.43 -6.66
C SER A 188 -4.01 23.08 -5.26
N MET A 189 -4.68 21.93 -5.14
CA MET A 189 -5.22 21.41 -3.87
C MET A 189 -4.21 20.54 -3.10
N LEU A 190 -2.99 20.32 -3.63
CA LEU A 190 -1.93 19.59 -2.95
C LEU A 190 -1.32 20.47 -1.86
N GLY A 191 -2.03 20.57 -0.75
CA GLY A 191 -1.56 21.27 0.44
C GLY A 191 -0.48 20.50 1.21
N ILE A 192 -0.16 21.02 2.39
CA ILE A 192 0.87 20.49 3.31
C ILE A 192 0.72 18.99 3.61
N LEU A 193 -0.50 18.46 3.58
CA LEU A 193 -0.77 17.04 3.85
C LEU A 193 -0.17 16.15 2.77
N PHE A 194 -0.23 16.56 1.50
CA PHE A 194 0.36 15.78 0.40
C PHE A 194 1.88 15.79 0.47
N THR A 195 2.49 16.95 0.69
CA THR A 195 3.95 17.09 0.81
C THR A 195 4.50 16.20 1.92
N ARG A 196 3.84 16.16 3.09
CA ARG A 196 4.22 15.27 4.19
C ARG A 196 4.16 13.79 3.81
N LYS A 197 3.10 13.36 3.11
CA LYS A 197 2.98 11.98 2.61
C LYS A 197 4.05 11.64 1.59
N PHE A 198 4.37 12.58 0.71
CA PHE A 198 5.38 12.40 -0.32
C PHE A 198 6.77 12.22 0.31
N ILE A 199 7.12 13.03 1.32
CA ILE A 199 8.34 12.87 2.11
C ILE A 199 8.39 11.49 2.77
N ILE A 200 7.30 11.06 3.43
CA ILE A 200 7.24 9.73 4.06
C ILE A 200 7.45 8.61 3.02
N MET A 201 6.82 8.71 1.84
CA MET A 201 6.98 7.75 0.76
C MET A 201 8.44 7.69 0.28
N LEU A 202 9.08 8.84 0.06
CA LEU A 202 10.50 8.91 -0.33
C LEU A 202 11.42 8.31 0.73
N LEU A 203 11.20 8.61 2.02
CA LEU A 203 11.96 8.05 3.13
C LEU A 203 11.81 6.53 3.18
N ILE A 204 10.59 6.00 3.06
CA ILE A 204 10.35 4.55 3.00
C ILE A 204 11.07 3.94 1.78
N GLY A 205 10.97 4.57 0.62
CA GLY A 205 11.63 4.11 -0.61
C GLY A 205 13.14 4.05 -0.47
N LEU A 206 13.76 5.10 0.07
CA LEU A 206 15.19 5.17 0.34
C LEU A 206 15.62 4.12 1.37
N LEU A 207 14.86 3.95 2.44
CA LEU A 207 15.13 2.90 3.42
C LEU A 207 15.00 1.48 2.83
N CYS A 208 14.13 1.26 1.83
CA CYS A 208 14.01 -0.04 1.17
C CYS A 208 15.26 -0.42 0.35
N VAL A 209 16.07 0.57 -0.05
CA VAL A 209 17.38 0.34 -0.68
C VAL A 209 18.32 -0.37 0.30
N PHE A 210 18.38 0.11 1.55
CA PHE A 210 19.29 -0.40 2.58
C PHE A 210 18.75 -1.61 3.36
N CYS A 211 17.43 -1.64 3.58
CA CYS A 211 16.73 -2.64 4.38
C CYS A 211 15.70 -3.41 3.55
N TYR A 212 15.70 -4.74 3.67
CA TYR A 212 14.72 -5.56 2.97
C TYR A 212 13.30 -5.32 3.51
N ARG A 213 12.39 -4.88 2.62
CA ARG A 213 10.96 -4.64 2.85
C ARG A 213 10.66 -3.77 4.08
N THR A 214 11.23 -2.56 4.13
CA THR A 214 11.15 -1.64 5.27
C THR A 214 9.73 -1.44 5.78
N PHE A 215 8.76 -1.14 4.90
CA PHE A 215 7.39 -0.83 5.32
C PHE A 215 6.63 -2.04 5.90
N CYS A 216 6.89 -3.24 5.41
CA CYS A 216 6.25 -4.45 5.95
C CYS A 216 6.96 -4.97 7.21
N ARG A 217 8.25 -4.60 7.37
CA ARG A 217 9.10 -5.09 8.44
C ARG A 217 9.01 -4.20 9.68
N PHE A 218 9.16 -2.90 9.51
CA PHE A 218 9.22 -1.87 10.54
C PHE A 218 7.90 -1.16 10.73
#